data_AF-A0A914GY60-F1
#
_entry.id   AF-A0A914GY60-F1
#
_cell.length_a   1.000
_cell.length_b   1.000
_cell.length_c   1.000
_cell.angle_alpha   90.00
_cell.angle_beta   90.00
_cell.angle_gamma   90.00
#
_symmetry.space_group_name_H-M   'P 1'
#
loop_
_entity.id
_entity.type
_entity.pdbx_description
1 polymer ?
#
loop_
_entity_poly.entity_id
_entity_poly.type
_entity_poly.pdbx_seq_one_letter_code
_entity_poly.pdbx_strand_id
1 'polypeptide(L)'
;MKAELKRDGLKKSYKEINEAVAKELGISDSTIYAWKCELGQTKPKHMHSRSEQKELMKHYYEIKDQNTKIRDEDIVKMLKIGISTLYKWKRQFKRHQFHPYSVDSVEENAAANL
;
A
#
# COMPACT_ATOMS: atom_id res chain seq x y z
N MET A 1 3.86 -43.81 -29.80
CA MET A 1 3.02 -42.65 -30.14
C MET A 1 3.42 -41.48 -29.25
N LYS A 2 4.12 -40.49 -29.78
CA LYS A 2 4.43 -39.24 -29.04
C LYS A 2 3.29 -38.28 -29.33
N ALA A 3 2.51 -37.92 -28.31
CA ALA A 3 1.45 -36.93 -28.46
C ALA A 3 2.10 -35.55 -28.61
N GLU A 4 2.05 -34.99 -29.82
CA GLU A 4 2.41 -33.61 -30.08
C GLU A 4 1.33 -32.70 -29.50
N LEU A 5 1.65 -32.05 -28.38
CA LEU A 5 0.88 -30.92 -27.87
C LEU A 5 1.00 -29.76 -28.86
N LYS A 6 0.00 -29.63 -29.74
CA LYS A 6 -0.22 -28.48 -30.62
C LYS A 6 -0.21 -27.21 -29.78
N ARG A 7 0.83 -26.37 -29.96
CA ARG A 7 0.88 -25.00 -29.43
C ARG A 7 0.00 -24.11 -30.30
N ASP A 8 -1.31 -24.20 -30.13
CA ASP A 8 -2.23 -23.21 -30.69
C ASP A 8 -2.05 -21.87 -29.96
N GLY A 9 -1.19 -21.03 -30.52
CA GLY A 9 -1.55 -19.72 -31.08
C GLY A 9 -2.15 -18.61 -30.21
N LEU A 10 -2.60 -18.84 -28.97
CA LEU A 10 -3.05 -17.79 -28.08
C LEU A 10 -2.08 -17.69 -26.90
N LYS A 11 -1.15 -16.73 -26.97
CA LYS A 11 -0.40 -16.29 -25.78
C LYS A 11 -1.41 -15.70 -24.80
N LYS A 12 -1.98 -16.56 -23.96
CA LYS A 12 -2.74 -16.12 -22.78
C LYS A 12 -1.87 -15.14 -22.03
N SER A 13 -2.43 -13.98 -21.74
CA SER A 13 -1.80 -13.00 -20.88
C SER A 13 -1.46 -13.66 -19.53
N TYR A 14 -0.45 -13.13 -18.86
CA TYR A 14 -0.04 -13.62 -17.54
C TYR A 14 -1.20 -13.62 -16.54
N LYS A 15 -2.14 -12.68 -16.70
CA LYS A 15 -3.36 -12.59 -15.91
C LYS A 15 -4.29 -13.78 -16.17
N GLU A 16 -4.57 -14.11 -17.43
CA GLU A 16 -5.44 -15.24 -17.79
C GLU A 16 -4.87 -16.59 -17.34
N ILE A 17 -3.54 -16.73 -17.31
CA ILE A 17 -2.89 -17.92 -16.76
C ILE A 17 -3.12 -18.01 -15.25
N ASN A 18 -2.96 -16.91 -14.51
CA ASN A 18 -3.20 -16.91 -13.07
C ASN A 18 -4.66 -17.19 -12.71
N GLU A 19 -5.59 -16.61 -13.47
CA GLU A 19 -7.03 -16.83 -13.29
C GLU A 19 -7.41 -18.29 -13.57
N ALA A 20 -6.85 -18.90 -14.61
CA ALA A 20 -7.08 -20.31 -14.91
C ALA A 20 -6.55 -21.22 -13.79
N VAL A 21 -5.33 -20.97 -13.30
CA VAL A 21 -4.72 -21.74 -12.20
C VAL A 21 -5.50 -21.55 -10.90
N ALA A 22 -5.91 -20.32 -10.58
CA ALA A 22 -6.71 -20.02 -9.39
C ALA A 22 -8.06 -20.77 -9.44
N LYS A 23 -8.72 -20.78 -10.60
CA LYS A 23 -9.98 -21.50 -10.81
C LYS A 23 -9.81 -23.02 -10.69
N GLU A 24 -8.76 -23.58 -11.28
CA GLU A 24 -8.48 -25.02 -11.22
C GLU A 24 -8.18 -25.50 -9.79
N LEU A 25 -7.44 -24.69 -9.03
CA LEU A 25 -7.09 -24.98 -7.64
C LEU A 25 -8.17 -24.56 -6.62
N GLY A 26 -9.24 -23.90 -7.06
CA GLY A 26 -10.31 -23.43 -6.17
C GLY A 26 -9.85 -22.35 -5.17
N ILE A 27 -8.82 -21.57 -5.51
CA ILE A 27 -8.26 -20.52 -4.65
C ILE A 27 -8.40 -19.15 -5.30
N SER A 28 -8.12 -18.10 -4.53
CA SER A 28 -8.14 -16.73 -5.05
C SER A 28 -6.91 -16.42 -5.92
N ASP A 29 -7.07 -15.51 -6.87
CA ASP A 29 -5.97 -14.92 -7.64
C ASP A 29 -4.90 -14.27 -6.74
N SER A 30 -5.35 -13.74 -5.60
CA SER A 30 -4.54 -13.09 -4.57
C SER A 30 -3.62 -14.10 -3.87
N THR A 31 -4.09 -15.34 -3.67
CA THR A 31 -3.29 -16.44 -3.13
C THR A 31 -2.17 -16.83 -4.10
N ILE A 32 -2.49 -16.95 -5.40
CA ILE A 32 -1.48 -17.21 -6.44
C ILE A 32 -0.43 -16.09 -6.49
N TYR A 33 -0.85 -14.84 -6.38
CA TYR A 33 0.06 -13.69 -6.34
C TYR A 33 0.98 -13.73 -5.12
N ALA A 34 0.45 -14.04 -3.93
CA ALA A 34 1.23 -14.16 -2.70
C ALA A 34 2.32 -15.22 -2.83
N TRP A 35 1.99 -16.43 -3.30
CA TRP A 35 2.97 -17.49 -3.54
C TRP A 35 4.05 -17.09 -4.54
N LYS A 36 3.69 -16.35 -5.59
CA LYS A 36 4.68 -15.83 -6.54
C LYS A 36 5.63 -14.83 -5.91
N CYS A 37 5.16 -14.04 -4.94
CA CYS A 37 6.03 -13.18 -4.17
C CYS A 37 6.95 -13.96 -3.22
N GLU A 38 6.43 -14.97 -2.53
CA GLU A 38 7.21 -15.86 -1.66
C GLU A 38 8.29 -16.64 -2.43
N LEU A 39 7.95 -17.12 -3.63
CA LEU A 39 8.86 -17.84 -4.52
C LEU A 39 9.77 -16.91 -5.34
N GLY A 40 9.73 -15.59 -5.11
CA GLY A 40 10.57 -14.61 -5.81
C GLY A 40 10.26 -14.44 -7.30
N GLN A 41 9.19 -15.06 -7.82
CA GLN A 41 8.75 -14.93 -9.21
C GLN A 41 8.17 -13.54 -9.51
N THR A 42 7.77 -12.80 -8.48
CA THR A 42 7.28 -11.42 -8.61
C THR A 42 7.71 -10.63 -7.38
N LYS A 43 8.23 -9.41 -7.59
CA LYS A 43 8.53 -8.53 -6.46
C LYS A 43 7.21 -8.12 -5.80
N PRO A 44 7.09 -8.21 -4.47
CA PRO A 44 5.94 -7.64 -3.79
C PRO A 44 5.88 -6.15 -4.17
N LYS A 45 4.69 -5.68 -4.57
CA LYS A 45 4.49 -4.25 -4.69
C LYS A 45 4.80 -3.67 -3.33
N HIS A 46 5.72 -2.71 -3.26
CA HIS A 46 6.02 -2.00 -2.02
C HIS A 46 4.75 -1.24 -1.62
N MET A 47 3.93 -1.87 -0.80
CA MET A 47 2.71 -1.30 -0.26
C MET A 47 3.05 -0.85 1.15
N HIS A 48 2.97 0.46 1.37
CA HIS A 48 3.05 0.98 2.73
C HIS A 48 1.95 0.31 3.56
N SER A 49 2.35 -0.27 4.69
CA SER A 49 1.43 -0.79 5.69
C SER A 49 0.52 0.32 6.21
N ARG A 50 -0.59 -0.04 6.86
CA ARG A 50 -1.55 0.96 7.33
C ARG A 50 -0.96 1.88 8.41
N SER A 51 -0.04 1.39 9.24
CA SER A 51 0.70 2.17 10.23
C SER A 51 1.68 3.14 9.55
N GLU A 52 2.49 2.67 8.61
CA GLU A 52 3.41 3.53 7.84
C GLU A 52 2.65 4.64 7.11
N GLN A 53 1.48 4.33 6.52
CA GLN A 53 0.62 5.34 5.89
C GLN A 53 0.18 6.43 6.89
N LYS A 54 -0.17 6.05 8.12
CA LYS A 54 -0.58 7.00 9.17
C LYS A 54 0.59 7.88 9.61
N GLU A 55 1.76 7.30 9.84
CA GLU A 55 2.96 8.03 10.25
C GLU A 55 3.40 9.03 9.17
N LEU A 56 3.46 8.60 7.90
CA LEU A 56 3.80 9.47 6.78
C LEU A 56 2.77 10.61 6.61
N MET A 57 1.49 10.33 6.83
CA MET A 57 0.45 11.38 6.81
C MET A 57 0.58 12.34 7.99
N LYS A 58 0.93 11.86 9.18
CA LYS A 58 1.20 12.71 10.35
C LYS A 58 2.35 13.67 10.05
N HIS A 59 3.48 13.15 9.57
CA HIS A 59 4.62 13.99 9.16
C HIS A 59 4.27 14.98 8.04
N TYR A 60 3.46 14.58 7.06
CA TYR A 60 2.97 15.49 6.02
C TYR A 60 2.25 16.71 6.63
N TYR A 61 1.37 16.48 7.61
CA TYR A 61 0.64 17.56 8.27
C TYR A 61 1.53 18.41 9.18
N GLU A 62 2.47 17.81 9.91
CA GLU A 62 3.47 18.53 10.73
C GLU A 62 4.28 19.51 9.87
N ILE A 63 4.80 19.05 8.72
CA ILE A 63 5.56 19.89 7.79
C ILE A 63 4.67 21.03 7.23
N LYS A 64 3.41 20.74 6.94
CA LYS A 64 2.46 21.72 6.40
C LYS A 64 2.07 22.78 7.42
N ASP A 65 1.97 22.40 8.68
CA ASP A 65 1.68 23.30 9.80
C ASP A 65 2.86 24.23 10.07
N GLN A 66 4.07 23.68 10.10
CA GLN A 66 5.31 24.45 10.25
C GLN A 66 5.59 25.39 9.06
N ASN A 67 5.18 25.01 7.85
CA ASN A 67 5.37 25.81 6.65
C ASN A 67 4.16 25.76 5.73
N THR A 68 3.19 26.64 5.97
CA THR A 68 1.92 26.67 5.21
C THR A 68 2.10 26.94 3.71
N LYS A 69 3.23 27.52 3.30
CA LYS A 69 3.53 27.85 1.89
C LYS A 69 4.27 26.76 1.13
N ILE A 70 4.80 25.73 1.81
CA ILE A 70 5.50 24.64 1.14
C ILE A 70 4.52 23.88 0.24
N ARG A 71 4.96 23.51 -0.98
CA ARG A 71 4.09 22.82 -1.92
C ARG A 71 3.99 21.33 -1.58
N ASP A 72 2.85 20.72 -1.88
CA ASP A 72 2.65 19.29 -1.65
C ASP A 72 3.69 18.46 -2.43
N GLU A 73 4.13 18.91 -3.61
CA GLU A 73 5.18 18.24 -4.40
C GLU A 73 6.53 18.18 -3.69
N ASP A 74 6.85 19.17 -2.86
CA ASP A 74 8.13 19.22 -2.15
C ASP A 74 8.09 18.31 -0.91
N ILE A 75 6.96 18.31 -0.19
CA ILE A 75 6.76 17.42 0.97
C ILE A 75 6.81 15.95 0.52
N VAL A 76 6.17 15.57 -0.58
CA VAL A 76 6.18 14.16 -1.03
C VAL A 76 7.57 13.70 -1.47
N LYS A 77 8.41 14.60 -1.98
CA LYS A 77 9.83 14.30 -2.27
C LYS A 77 10.61 14.05 -0.98
N MET A 78 10.40 14.88 0.05
CA MET A 78 11.01 14.69 1.37
C MET A 78 10.60 13.34 1.98
N LEU A 79 9.31 13.00 1.88
CA LEU A 79 8.75 11.75 2.39
C LEU A 79 8.97 10.53 1.49
N LYS A 80 9.61 10.71 0.32
CA LYS A 80 9.86 9.66 -0.68
C LYS A 80 8.60 8.89 -1.11
N ILE A 81 7.45 9.59 -1.19
CA ILE A 81 6.19 9.03 -1.68
C ILE A 81 5.78 9.67 -3.00
N GLY A 82 4.94 8.97 -3.77
CA GLY A 82 4.36 9.54 -4.98
C GLY A 82 3.27 10.57 -4.66
N ILE A 83 3.16 11.63 -5.47
CA ILE A 83 2.10 12.64 -5.33
C ILE A 83 0.68 12.03 -5.47
N SER A 84 0.54 11.04 -6.35
CA SER A 84 -0.72 10.28 -6.50
C SER A 84 -1.06 9.47 -5.25
N THR A 85 -0.04 8.92 -4.58
CA THR A 85 -0.16 8.22 -3.29
C THR A 85 -0.65 9.16 -2.20
N LEU A 86 -0.07 10.36 -2.08
CA LEU A 86 -0.53 11.38 -1.14
C LEU A 86 -2.02 11.71 -1.36
N TYR A 87 -2.45 12.00 -2.59
CA TYR A 87 -3.85 12.33 -2.86
C TYR A 87 -4.81 11.16 -2.61
N LYS A 88 -4.36 9.92 -2.88
CA LYS A 88 -5.13 8.72 -2.52
C LYS A 88 -5.31 8.64 -1.00
N TRP A 89 -4.25 8.82 -0.22
CA TRP A 89 -4.30 8.77 1.23
C TRP A 89 -5.13 9.91 1.81
N LYS A 90 -4.96 11.16 1.35
CA LYS A 90 -5.82 12.30 1.76
C LYS A 90 -7.30 11.98 1.61
N ARG A 91 -7.70 11.34 0.49
CA ARG A 91 -9.10 10.90 0.28
C ARG A 91 -9.51 9.78 1.22
N GLN A 92 -8.65 8.79 1.43
CA GLN A 92 -8.92 7.66 2.32
C GLN A 92 -9.07 8.11 3.77
N PHE A 93 -8.17 8.95 4.27
CA PHE A 93 -8.15 9.39 5.66
C PHE A 93 -9.28 10.39 5.98
N LYS A 94 -9.64 11.28 5.03
CA LYS A 94 -10.83 12.14 5.16
C LYS A 94 -12.13 11.33 5.34
N ARG A 95 -12.27 10.22 4.62
CA ARG A 95 -13.44 9.33 4.72
C ARG A 95 -13.56 8.61 6.06
N HIS A 96 -12.45 8.43 6.77
CA HIS A 96 -12.40 7.68 8.03
C HIS A 96 -12.25 8.61 9.25
N GLN A 97 -12.60 9.90 9.12
CA GLN A 97 -12.45 10.91 10.18
C GLN A 97 -11.06 10.92 10.86
N PHE A 98 -10.00 10.62 10.10
CA PHE A 98 -8.65 10.75 10.63
C PHE A 98 -8.34 12.24 10.80
N HIS A 99 -8.45 12.71 12.05
CA HIS A 99 -7.93 14.01 12.43
C HIS A 99 -6.45 13.80 12.78
N PRO A 100 -5.50 14.44 12.09
CA PRO A 100 -4.06 14.29 12.38
C PRO A 100 -3.66 14.75 13.79
N TYR A 101 -4.58 15.38 14.52
CA TYR A 101 -4.47 15.84 15.89
C TYR A 101 -5.48 15.16 16.83
N SER A 102 -6.09 14.03 16.45
CA SER A 102 -6.84 13.21 17.43
C SER A 102 -5.81 12.61 18.39
N VAL A 103 -5.57 13.36 19.45
CA VAL A 103 -4.59 13.07 20.46
C VAL A 103 -5.00 11.79 21.17
N ASP A 104 -4.13 10.79 21.17
CA ASP A 104 -3.95 9.94 22.36
C ASP A 104 -3.28 10.82 23.45
N SER A 105 -3.94 11.92 23.84
CA SER A 105 -3.76 12.61 25.12
C SER A 105 -5.05 12.30 25.85
N VAL A 106 -5.06 11.49 26.90
CA VAL A 106 -4.28 11.67 28.11
C VAL A 106 -3.98 10.30 28.74
N GLU A 107 -2.71 9.89 28.79
CA GLU A 107 -2.13 9.20 29.96
C GLU A 107 -0.98 10.12 30.42
N GLU A 108 -1.34 11.28 30.96
CA GLU A 108 -1.27 11.59 32.39
C GLU A 108 0.06 11.20 33.03
N ASN A 109 0.92 12.22 33.13
CA ASN A 109 2.07 12.28 34.00
C ASN A 109 1.66 11.96 35.45
N ALA A 110 1.94 10.75 35.91
CA ALA A 110 1.93 10.39 37.32
C ALA A 110 3.34 9.92 37.75
N ALA A 111 4.32 10.84 37.76
CA ALA A 111 5.61 10.58 38.41
C ALA A 111 6.40 11.86 38.80
N ALA A 112 5.71 12.99 39.02
CA ALA A 112 6.34 14.20 39.53
C ALA A 112 5.42 14.93 40.51
N ASN A 113 5.13 14.28 41.64
CA ASN A 113 4.89 14.88 42.96
C ASN A 113 4.23 13.83 43.87
N LEU A 114 5.07 13.11 44.63
CA LEU A 114 4.87 12.77 46.04
C LEU A 114 6.20 12.28 46.62
#